data_AF-A0A031G214-F1
#
_entry.id   AF-A0A031G214-F1
#
_cell.length_a   1.000
_cell.length_b   1.000
_cell.length_c   1.000
_cell.angle_alpha   90.00
_cell.angle_beta   90.00
_cell.angle_gamma   90.00
#
_symmetry.space_group_name_H-M   'P 1'
#
loop_
_entity.id
_entity.type
_entity.pdbx_description
1 polymer ?
#
loop_
_entity_poly.entity_id
_entity_poly.type
_entity_poly.pdbx_seq_one_letter_code
_entity_poly.pdbx_strand_id
1 'polypeptide(L)'
;MIKFAANLSLLFTELPFEDRFDAARDVGFEAVEFSFPQELSAITVAKHLHRTGLQQVLATVPLRPGSKGLAALAGRTGEFKDNFLWGLEYAVAGNSQLLHVLSGVVDNASYEVACSRFEENMNWAIEEASRFKIKLVIEAINQVSVAGYFIRSLNEAIRWTERLQGLGLILDIYHASMEQLDPIHCTARHLAQADHVQIAGFPGRHEPDVGSLDVRGVLALLSAQSYTGWVGCEYHPVAGTLDGMGWINSYRGH
;
A
#
# COMPACT_ATOMS: atom_id res chain seq x y z
N MET A 1 14.19 -9.35 -12.96
CA MET A 1 12.78 -9.74 -13.13
C MET A 1 11.98 -8.99 -12.08
N ILE A 2 10.86 -8.38 -12.46
CA ILE A 2 9.99 -7.67 -11.52
C ILE A 2 9.20 -8.69 -10.70
N LYS A 3 9.10 -8.44 -9.39
CA LYS A 3 8.31 -9.26 -8.47
C LYS A 3 6.99 -8.55 -8.21
N PHE A 4 5.87 -9.24 -8.42
CA PHE A 4 4.53 -8.66 -8.22
C PHE A 4 3.86 -9.25 -6.99
N ALA A 5 3.16 -8.40 -6.25
CA ALA A 5 2.29 -8.79 -5.14
C ALA A 5 0.83 -8.50 -5.51
N ALA A 6 -0.06 -9.48 -5.29
CA ALA A 6 -1.49 -9.26 -5.50
C ALA A 6 -2.06 -8.46 -4.33
N ASN A 7 -2.75 -7.36 -4.61
CA ASN A 7 -3.50 -6.64 -3.58
C ASN A 7 -4.85 -7.34 -3.35
N LEU A 8 -4.98 -8.15 -2.31
CA LEU A 8 -6.20 -8.94 -2.06
C LEU A 8 -7.38 -8.10 -1.59
N SER A 9 -7.17 -6.82 -1.25
CA SER A 9 -8.26 -5.89 -0.98
C SER A 9 -9.00 -5.50 -2.26
N LEU A 10 -8.32 -5.45 -3.41
CA LEU A 10 -8.90 -5.01 -4.69
C LEU A 10 -9.00 -6.12 -5.75
N LEU A 11 -8.08 -7.09 -5.73
CA LEU A 11 -8.08 -8.25 -6.60
C LEU A 11 -8.81 -9.43 -5.95
N PHE A 12 -9.36 -10.30 -6.79
CA PHE A 12 -10.12 -11.51 -6.42
C PHE A 12 -11.35 -11.20 -5.57
N THR A 13 -11.92 -10.00 -5.72
CA THR A 13 -13.08 -9.56 -4.94
C THR A 13 -14.38 -10.30 -5.27
N GLU A 14 -14.38 -11.08 -6.34
CA GLU A 14 -15.42 -12.02 -6.72
C GLU A 14 -15.52 -13.22 -5.74
N LEU A 15 -14.50 -13.40 -4.90
CA LEU A 15 -14.42 -14.47 -3.90
C LEU A 15 -14.48 -13.92 -2.46
N PRO A 16 -14.94 -14.74 -1.49
CA PRO A 16 -14.70 -14.50 -0.07
C PRO A 16 -13.21 -14.26 0.21
N PHE A 17 -12.88 -13.42 1.19
CA PHE A 17 -11.49 -12.98 1.39
C PHE A 17 -10.51 -14.15 1.63
N GLU A 18 -10.92 -15.17 2.39
CA GLU A 18 -10.11 -16.37 2.67
C GLU A 18 -9.70 -17.13 1.41
N ASP A 19 -10.59 -17.17 0.40
CA ASP A 19 -10.37 -17.89 -0.85
C ASP A 19 -9.44 -17.11 -1.81
N ARG A 20 -9.22 -15.82 -1.56
CA ARG A 20 -8.36 -14.96 -2.41
C ARG A 20 -6.89 -15.32 -2.31
N PHE A 21 -6.45 -15.90 -1.20
CA PHE A 21 -5.08 -16.39 -1.04
C PHE A 21 -4.79 -17.53 -2.02
N ASP A 22 -5.73 -18.48 -2.15
CA ASP A 22 -5.61 -19.57 -3.10
C ASP A 22 -5.66 -19.06 -4.53
N ALA A 23 -6.63 -18.20 -4.84
CA ALA A 23 -6.76 -17.61 -6.17
C ALA A 23 -5.49 -16.85 -6.61
N ALA A 24 -4.88 -16.08 -5.71
CA ALA A 24 -3.61 -15.40 -5.99
C ALA A 24 -2.47 -16.40 -6.25
N ARG A 25 -2.36 -17.45 -5.44
CA ARG A 25 -1.32 -18.47 -5.60
C ARG A 25 -1.50 -19.26 -6.89
N ASP A 26 -2.73 -19.66 -7.21
CA ASP A 26 -3.06 -20.48 -8.38
C ASP A 26 -2.73 -19.77 -9.70
N VAL A 27 -2.87 -18.45 -9.73
CA VAL A 27 -2.43 -17.65 -10.87
C VAL A 27 -0.97 -17.24 -10.80
N GLY A 28 -0.17 -17.78 -9.88
CA GLY A 28 1.28 -17.61 -9.86
C GLY A 28 1.80 -16.36 -9.15
N PHE A 29 1.02 -15.72 -8.27
CA PHE A 29 1.63 -14.79 -7.32
C PHE A 29 2.41 -15.56 -6.25
N GLU A 30 3.51 -14.95 -5.82
CA GLU A 30 4.33 -15.41 -4.70
C GLU A 30 4.20 -14.49 -3.47
N ALA A 31 3.56 -13.34 -3.65
CA ALA A 31 3.36 -12.35 -2.62
C ALA A 31 1.99 -11.69 -2.70
N VAL A 32 1.57 -11.16 -1.57
CA VAL A 32 0.30 -10.46 -1.39
C VAL A 32 0.47 -9.24 -0.50
N GLU A 33 -0.41 -8.26 -0.73
CA GLU A 33 -0.63 -7.12 0.14
C GLU A 33 -2.12 -6.94 0.35
N PHE A 34 -2.52 -6.38 1.50
CA PHE A 34 -3.94 -6.10 1.77
C PHE A 34 -4.12 -5.31 3.07
N SER A 35 -5.27 -4.66 3.18
CA SER A 35 -5.85 -4.28 4.47
C SER A 35 -6.57 -5.46 5.10
N PHE A 36 -6.45 -5.58 6.42
CA PHE A 36 -6.99 -6.70 7.17
C PHE A 36 -8.52 -6.66 7.22
N PRO A 37 -9.21 -7.72 6.78
CA PRO A 37 -10.65 -7.84 6.98
C PRO A 37 -10.93 -8.04 8.47
N GLN A 38 -11.94 -7.35 8.99
CA GLN A 38 -12.28 -7.41 10.43
C GLN A 38 -12.70 -8.80 10.91
N GLU A 39 -13.11 -9.66 9.98
CA GLU A 39 -13.68 -10.97 10.27
C GLU A 39 -12.62 -12.08 10.43
N LEU A 40 -11.38 -11.86 9.97
CA LEU A 40 -10.32 -12.85 10.07
C LEU A 40 -9.34 -12.49 11.17
N SER A 41 -9.03 -13.44 12.06
CA SER A 41 -7.96 -13.25 13.05
C SER A 41 -6.56 -13.25 12.40
N ALA A 42 -5.58 -12.64 13.06
CA ALA A 42 -4.18 -12.66 12.63
C ALA A 42 -3.63 -14.08 12.46
N ILE A 43 -4.03 -15.00 13.34
CA ILE A 43 -3.67 -16.42 13.27
C ILE A 43 -4.27 -17.09 12.03
N THR A 44 -5.51 -16.76 11.67
CA THR A 44 -6.16 -17.29 10.46
C THR A 44 -5.41 -16.82 9.22
N VAL A 45 -5.09 -15.51 9.14
CA VAL A 45 -4.29 -14.95 8.03
C VAL A 45 -2.95 -15.67 7.90
N ALA A 46 -2.22 -15.86 9.01
CA ALA A 46 -0.95 -16.57 9.02
C ALA A 46 -1.07 -18.01 8.49
N LYS A 47 -2.18 -18.72 8.80
CA LYS A 47 -2.44 -20.07 8.27
C LYS A 47 -2.64 -20.07 6.76
N HIS A 48 -3.37 -19.10 6.20
CA HIS A 48 -3.54 -19.00 4.74
C HIS A 48 -2.22 -18.69 4.03
N LEU A 49 -1.44 -17.73 4.56
CA LEU A 49 -0.10 -17.41 4.04
C LEU A 49 0.81 -18.63 4.05
N HIS A 50 0.88 -19.35 5.18
CA HIS A 50 1.69 -20.56 5.31
C HIS A 50 1.27 -21.66 4.33
N ARG A 51 -0.03 -21.94 4.25
CA ARG A 51 -0.60 -23.00 3.40
C ARG A 51 -0.35 -22.75 1.91
N THR A 52 -0.44 -21.50 1.48
CA THR A 52 -0.25 -21.10 0.07
C THR A 52 1.22 -20.83 -0.28
N GLY A 53 2.07 -20.64 0.72
CA GLY A 53 3.46 -20.21 0.54
C GLY A 53 3.59 -18.75 0.09
N LEU A 54 2.52 -17.96 0.20
CA LEU A 54 2.54 -16.53 -0.14
C LEU A 54 3.27 -15.72 0.92
N GLN A 55 4.12 -14.80 0.48
CA GLN A 55 4.72 -13.78 1.33
C GLN A 55 3.76 -12.59 1.50
N GLN A 56 3.47 -12.18 2.73
CA GLN A 56 2.88 -10.87 2.94
C GLN A 56 3.98 -9.79 2.84
N VAL A 57 3.88 -8.92 1.84
CA VAL A 57 4.92 -7.90 1.59
C VAL A 57 4.57 -6.55 2.16
N LEU A 58 3.27 -6.28 2.25
CA LEU A 58 2.71 -5.09 2.86
C LEU A 58 1.43 -5.45 3.62
N ALA A 59 1.42 -5.07 4.89
CA ALA A 59 0.25 -5.05 5.74
C ALA A 59 -0.31 -3.63 5.78
N THR A 60 -1.62 -3.45 5.85
CA THR A 60 -2.23 -2.13 6.08
C THR A 60 -3.08 -2.18 7.33
N VAL A 61 -2.85 -1.22 8.25
CA VAL A 61 -3.58 -1.12 9.52
C VAL A 61 -5.09 -1.27 9.28
N PRO A 62 -5.81 -2.08 10.08
CA PRO A 62 -7.22 -2.35 9.86
C PRO A 62 -8.03 -1.06 9.80
N LEU A 63 -8.83 -0.94 8.75
CA LEU A 63 -9.76 0.16 8.61
C LEU A 63 -11.16 -0.31 8.96
N ARG A 64 -11.87 0.52 9.73
CA ARG A 64 -13.35 0.43 9.72
C ARG A 64 -13.84 0.75 8.31
N PRO A 65 -14.94 0.15 7.84
CA PRO A 65 -15.53 0.52 6.56
C PRO A 65 -15.66 2.05 6.45
N GLY A 66 -15.11 2.63 5.38
CA GLY A 66 -15.09 4.08 5.14
C GLY A 66 -14.02 4.88 5.90
N SER A 67 -13.28 4.28 6.84
CA SER A 67 -12.16 4.95 7.50
C SER A 67 -11.02 5.21 6.53
N LYS A 68 -10.34 6.35 6.71
CA LYS A 68 -9.14 6.73 5.98
C LYS A 68 -7.93 6.85 6.90
N GLY A 69 -7.96 6.17 8.05
CA GLY A 69 -6.92 6.27 9.08
C GLY A 69 -7.17 7.37 10.11
N LEU A 70 -6.34 7.38 11.15
CA LEU A 70 -6.49 8.24 12.33
C LEU A 70 -5.18 8.94 12.74
N ALA A 71 -4.06 8.70 12.05
CA ALA A 71 -2.75 9.12 12.53
C ALA A 71 -2.65 10.65 12.74
N ALA A 72 -3.31 11.44 11.89
CA ALA A 72 -3.32 12.89 11.97
C ALA A 72 -4.55 13.48 12.71
N LEU A 73 -5.49 12.65 13.19
CA LEU A 73 -6.75 13.14 13.75
C LEU A 73 -6.61 13.56 15.21
N ALA A 74 -6.84 14.86 15.48
CA ALA A 74 -6.86 15.41 16.83
C ALA A 74 -7.94 14.75 17.71
N GLY A 75 -7.61 14.49 18.97
CA GLY A 75 -8.52 13.88 19.94
C GLY A 75 -8.78 12.38 19.75
N ARG A 76 -8.17 11.74 18.74
CA ARG A 76 -8.36 10.31 18.42
C ARG A 76 -7.13 9.44 18.69
N THR A 77 -6.15 9.95 19.45
CA THR A 77 -4.89 9.24 19.74
C THR A 77 -5.10 7.86 20.34
N GLY A 78 -6.01 7.69 21.30
CA GLY A 78 -6.29 6.38 21.90
C GLY A 78 -6.70 5.35 20.85
N GLU A 79 -7.70 5.70 20.03
CA GLU A 79 -8.20 4.82 18.96
C GLU A 79 -7.18 4.59 17.85
N PHE A 80 -6.33 5.58 17.55
CA PHE A 80 -5.19 5.38 16.66
C PHE A 80 -4.25 4.30 17.19
N LYS A 81 -3.86 4.36 18.47
CA LYS A 81 -2.96 3.39 19.10
C LYS A 81 -3.57 1.99 19.11
N ASP A 82 -4.86 1.87 19.44
CA ASP A 82 -5.57 0.59 19.44
C ASP A 82 -5.59 -0.04 18.03
N ASN A 83 -5.97 0.74 17.01
CA ASN A 83 -5.98 0.27 15.63
C ASN A 83 -4.57 -0.10 15.15
N PHE A 84 -3.57 0.70 15.51
CA PHE A 84 -2.19 0.44 15.15
C PHE A 84 -1.67 -0.86 15.75
N LEU A 85 -1.86 -1.09 17.06
CA LEU A 85 -1.44 -2.34 17.72
C LEU A 85 -2.15 -3.54 17.11
N TRP A 86 -3.42 -3.39 16.75
CA TRP A 86 -4.15 -4.44 16.04
C TRP A 86 -3.52 -4.72 14.67
N GLY A 87 -3.22 -3.70 13.86
CA GLY A 87 -2.52 -3.90 12.59
C GLY A 87 -1.11 -4.47 12.72
N LEU A 88 -0.38 -4.09 13.77
CA LEU A 88 0.93 -4.63 14.09
C LEU A 88 0.86 -6.12 14.42
N GLU A 89 -0.17 -6.57 15.15
CA GLU A 89 -0.41 -7.99 15.43
C GLU A 89 -0.48 -8.81 14.14
N TYR A 90 -1.25 -8.36 13.15
CA TYR A 90 -1.33 -9.07 11.87
C TYR A 90 -0.04 -8.98 11.07
N ALA A 91 0.62 -7.82 11.04
CA ALA A 91 1.89 -7.67 10.34
C ALA A 91 2.94 -8.63 10.90
N VAL A 92 2.98 -8.81 12.23
CA VAL A 92 3.82 -9.81 12.90
C VAL A 92 3.39 -11.23 12.55
N ALA A 93 2.10 -11.56 12.65
CA ALA A 93 1.61 -12.91 12.36
C ALA A 93 1.84 -13.34 10.91
N GLY A 94 1.69 -12.41 9.97
CA GLY A 94 1.96 -12.61 8.54
C GLY A 94 3.42 -12.46 8.14
N ASN A 95 4.31 -12.14 9.09
CA ASN A 95 5.72 -11.86 8.85
C ASN A 95 5.96 -10.79 7.76
N SER A 96 5.09 -9.77 7.74
CA SER A 96 5.21 -8.63 6.83
C SER A 96 6.36 -7.74 7.25
N GLN A 97 7.16 -7.28 6.29
CA GLN A 97 8.26 -6.35 6.55
C GLN A 97 7.77 -4.90 6.66
N LEU A 98 6.65 -4.59 5.99
CA LEU A 98 6.08 -3.26 5.90
C LEU A 98 4.68 -3.21 6.52
N LEU A 99 4.39 -2.12 7.22
CA LEU A 99 3.06 -1.79 7.72
C LEU A 99 2.66 -0.37 7.30
N HIS A 100 1.65 -0.26 6.45
CA HIS A 100 1.06 1.00 6.03
C HIS A 100 0.12 1.54 7.11
N VAL A 101 0.39 2.78 7.54
CA VAL A 101 -0.46 3.54 8.45
C VAL A 101 -1.15 4.67 7.70
N LEU A 102 -2.48 4.59 7.58
CA LEU A 102 -3.25 5.67 6.97
C LEU A 102 -3.38 6.89 7.89
N SER A 103 -3.31 8.07 7.30
CA SER A 103 -3.18 9.33 8.03
C SER A 103 -4.49 9.96 8.44
N GLY A 104 -5.56 9.74 7.68
CA GLY A 104 -6.89 10.31 7.92
C GLY A 104 -7.23 11.51 7.05
N VAL A 105 -8.47 11.98 7.18
CA VAL A 105 -8.99 13.18 6.50
C VAL A 105 -9.03 14.32 7.49
N VAL A 106 -8.49 15.49 7.11
CA VAL A 106 -8.43 16.67 7.96
C VAL A 106 -8.86 17.93 7.21
N ASP A 107 -9.59 18.79 7.90
CA ASP A 107 -9.96 20.11 7.39
C ASP A 107 -8.72 21.00 7.26
N ASN A 108 -8.71 21.87 6.25
CA ASN A 108 -7.61 22.82 6.02
C ASN A 108 -7.32 23.70 7.24
N ALA A 109 -8.36 24.13 7.97
CA ALA A 109 -8.21 24.96 9.17
C ALA A 109 -7.48 24.23 10.32
N SER A 110 -7.52 22.90 10.32
CA SER A 110 -6.94 22.04 11.36
C SER A 110 -5.61 21.41 10.96
N TYR A 111 -5.11 21.70 9.75
CA TYR A 111 -3.95 21.03 9.17
C TYR A 111 -2.68 21.20 10.02
N GLU A 112 -2.43 22.39 10.56
CA GLU A 112 -1.26 22.63 11.42
C GLU A 112 -1.31 21.79 12.70
N VAL A 113 -2.48 21.71 13.34
CA VAL A 113 -2.69 20.87 14.53
C VAL A 113 -2.55 19.38 14.16
N ALA A 114 -3.01 19.00 12.97
CA ALA A 114 -2.89 17.65 12.45
C ALA A 114 -1.43 17.25 12.19
N CYS A 115 -0.56 18.18 11.76
CA CYS A 115 0.88 17.94 11.60
C CYS A 115 1.53 17.51 12.91
N SER A 116 1.34 18.27 13.99
CA SER A 116 1.88 17.91 15.31
C SER A 116 1.32 16.58 15.80
N ARG A 117 0.03 16.34 15.56
CA ARG A 117 -0.63 15.09 15.96
C ARG A 117 -0.08 13.87 15.21
N PHE A 118 0.10 14.01 13.89
CA PHE A 118 0.69 13.00 13.04
C PHE A 118 2.11 12.65 13.49
N GLU A 119 2.94 13.67 13.73
CA GLU A 119 4.31 13.48 14.21
C GLU A 119 4.37 12.73 15.56
N GLU A 120 3.55 13.13 16.54
CA GLU A 120 3.49 12.45 17.85
C GLU A 120 3.06 10.98 17.71
N ASN A 121 2.01 10.73 16.93
CA ASN A 121 1.45 9.40 16.74
C ASN A 121 2.40 8.48 15.96
N MET A 122 3.01 9.00 14.88
CA MET A 122 3.92 8.22 14.04
C MET A 122 5.24 7.93 14.74
N ASN A 123 5.81 8.86 15.53
CA ASN A 123 7.02 8.55 16.32
C ASN A 123 6.78 7.41 17.31
N TRP A 124 5.65 7.45 18.03
CA TRP A 124 5.26 6.34 18.91
C TRP A 124 5.07 5.03 18.13
N ALA A 125 4.39 5.07 16.99
CA ALA A 125 4.13 3.90 16.17
C ALA A 125 5.43 3.28 15.60
N ILE A 126 6.37 4.12 15.15
CA ILE A 126 7.69 3.69 14.68
C ILE A 126 8.45 2.95 15.78
N GLU A 127 8.45 3.51 17.01
CA GLU A 127 9.10 2.86 18.15
C GLU A 127 8.49 1.48 18.44
N GLU A 128 7.17 1.37 18.47
CA GLU A 128 6.47 0.10 18.70
C GLU A 128 6.76 -0.93 17.61
N ALA A 129 6.67 -0.56 16.32
CA ALA A 129 6.95 -1.46 15.21
C ALA A 129 8.43 -1.90 15.14
N SER A 130 9.36 -1.04 15.56
CA SER A 130 10.80 -1.34 15.53
C SER A 130 11.17 -2.55 16.39
N ARG A 131 10.41 -2.82 17.47
CA ARG A 131 10.59 -3.99 18.35
C ARG A 131 10.38 -5.31 17.62
N PHE A 132 9.63 -5.27 16.51
CA PHE A 132 9.33 -6.42 15.66
C PHE A 132 10.08 -6.38 14.32
N LYS A 133 10.98 -5.40 14.12
CA LYS A 133 11.70 -5.17 12.86
C LYS A 133 10.78 -4.90 11.67
N ILE A 134 9.61 -4.31 11.92
CA ILE A 134 8.65 -3.90 10.90
C ILE A 134 8.88 -2.42 10.62
N LYS A 135 9.02 -2.08 9.33
CA LYS A 135 9.13 -0.68 8.90
C LYS A 135 7.74 -0.11 8.65
N LEU A 136 7.48 1.08 9.18
CA LEU A 136 6.25 1.79 8.85
C LEU A 136 6.41 2.51 7.53
N VAL A 137 5.37 2.46 6.71
CA VAL A 137 5.32 3.17 5.43
C VAL A 137 4.08 4.04 5.36
N ILE A 138 4.19 5.15 4.63
CA ILE A 138 3.08 6.06 4.34
C ILE A 138 2.92 6.24 2.84
N GLU A 139 1.72 6.64 2.46
CA GLU A 139 1.32 6.85 1.08
C GLU A 139 0.65 8.22 0.94
N ALA A 140 0.93 8.92 -0.15
CA ALA A 140 0.13 10.05 -0.57
C ALA A 140 -1.15 9.56 -1.28
N ILE A 141 -2.32 9.99 -0.81
CA ILE A 141 -3.58 9.67 -1.47
C ILE A 141 -4.12 10.93 -2.17
N ASN A 142 -4.32 10.80 -3.48
CA ASN A 142 -4.82 11.87 -4.33
C ASN A 142 -6.17 12.45 -3.82
N GLN A 143 -6.34 13.76 -4.00
CA GLN A 143 -7.49 14.51 -3.47
C GLN A 143 -8.81 14.27 -4.22
N VAL A 144 -8.78 13.66 -5.40
CA VAL A 144 -10.00 13.29 -6.14
C VAL A 144 -10.61 12.02 -5.55
N SER A 145 -9.77 11.04 -5.21
CA SER A 145 -10.19 9.78 -4.58
C SER A 145 -10.55 9.98 -3.10
N VAL A 146 -9.79 10.82 -2.38
CA VAL A 146 -10.06 11.12 -0.96
C VAL A 146 -9.82 12.61 -0.70
N ALA A 147 -10.87 13.41 -0.88
CA ALA A 147 -10.82 14.83 -0.58
C ALA A 147 -10.47 15.08 0.89
N GLY A 148 -9.49 15.95 1.13
CA GLY A 148 -9.04 16.31 2.47
C GLY A 148 -8.13 15.28 3.14
N TYR A 149 -7.68 14.23 2.43
CA TYR A 149 -6.68 13.32 2.99
C TYR A 149 -5.45 14.10 3.47
N PHE A 150 -4.86 13.67 4.60
CA PHE A 150 -3.82 14.43 5.28
C PHE A 150 -2.55 14.57 4.44
N ILE A 151 -2.03 13.47 3.87
CA ILE A 151 -0.83 13.48 3.01
C ILE A 151 -1.27 13.66 1.57
N ARG A 152 -1.28 14.91 1.10
CA ARG A 152 -2.03 15.30 -0.11
C ARG A 152 -1.27 15.13 -1.41
N SER A 153 0.05 15.00 -1.30
CA SER A 153 0.93 14.92 -2.45
C SER A 153 2.13 14.02 -2.17
N LEU A 154 2.71 13.46 -3.24
CA LEU A 154 3.95 12.69 -3.12
C LEU A 154 5.08 13.50 -2.45
N ASN A 155 5.22 14.78 -2.82
CA ASN A 155 6.23 15.66 -2.23
C ASN A 155 6.01 15.85 -0.72
N GLU A 156 4.76 15.86 -0.26
CA GLU A 156 4.45 15.90 1.16
C GLU A 156 4.82 14.60 1.88
N ALA A 157 4.50 13.44 1.27
CA ALA A 157 4.91 12.14 1.81
C ALA A 157 6.44 12.06 1.99
N ILE A 158 7.19 12.51 0.98
CA ILE A 158 8.67 12.57 1.04
C ILE A 158 9.14 13.42 2.21
N ARG A 159 8.61 14.65 2.37
CA ARG A 159 8.97 15.52 3.50
C ARG A 159 8.70 14.87 4.86
N TRP A 160 7.64 14.07 4.98
CA TRP A 160 7.39 13.30 6.20
C TRP A 160 8.42 12.18 6.43
N THR A 161 8.84 11.47 5.38
CA THR A 161 9.90 10.45 5.49
C THR A 161 11.28 11.05 5.81
N GLU A 162 11.56 12.27 5.36
CA GLU A 162 12.78 13.01 5.70
C GLU A 162 12.74 13.51 7.16
N ARG A 163 11.56 13.93 7.63
CA ARG A 163 11.37 14.47 8.98
C ARG A 163 11.34 13.38 10.06
N LEU A 164 10.73 12.24 9.78
CA LEU A 164 10.52 11.17 10.76
C LEU A 164 11.43 9.98 10.47
N GLN A 165 12.52 9.87 11.24
CA GLN A 165 13.48 8.78 11.10
C GLN A 165 12.78 7.42 11.30
N GLY A 166 12.99 6.50 10.34
CA GLY A 166 12.39 5.16 10.37
C GLY A 166 11.05 5.06 9.63
N LEU A 167 10.50 6.19 9.16
CA LEU A 167 9.33 6.20 8.29
C LEU A 167 9.74 5.98 6.82
N GLY A 168 9.05 5.08 6.16
CA GLY A 168 9.24 4.73 4.76
C GLY A 168 8.15 5.25 3.84
N LEU A 169 8.37 5.08 2.53
CA LEU A 169 7.49 5.58 1.49
C LEU A 169 6.90 4.43 0.66
N ILE A 170 5.59 4.47 0.46
CA ILE A 170 4.94 3.78 -0.65
C ILE A 170 4.87 4.74 -1.82
N LEU A 171 5.50 4.38 -2.94
CA LEU A 171 5.39 5.09 -4.19
C LEU A 171 4.26 4.46 -5.02
N ASP A 172 3.03 4.90 -4.78
CA ASP A 172 1.88 4.55 -5.63
C ASP A 172 1.86 5.46 -6.87
N ILE A 173 2.05 4.84 -8.03
CA ILE A 173 2.18 5.53 -9.32
C ILE A 173 0.82 6.06 -9.81
N TYR A 174 -0.28 5.41 -9.45
CA TYR A 174 -1.62 5.89 -9.78
C TYR A 174 -1.93 7.20 -9.05
N HIS A 175 -1.63 7.28 -7.75
CA HIS A 175 -1.82 8.50 -6.96
C HIS A 175 -0.94 9.64 -7.47
N ALA A 176 0.33 9.37 -7.79
CA ALA A 176 1.21 10.37 -8.42
C ALA A 176 0.67 10.87 -9.78
N SER A 177 0.15 9.98 -10.63
CA SER A 177 -0.43 10.39 -11.93
C SER A 177 -1.76 11.15 -11.79
N MET A 178 -2.56 10.86 -10.76
CA MET A 178 -3.76 11.66 -10.44
C MET A 178 -3.41 13.11 -10.06
N GLU A 179 -2.22 13.34 -9.48
CA GLU A 179 -1.64 14.67 -9.24
C GLU A 179 -1.06 15.32 -10.51
N GLN A 180 -1.22 14.70 -11.69
CA GLN A 180 -0.64 15.14 -12.97
C GLN A 180 0.90 15.09 -13.00
N LEU A 181 1.51 14.23 -12.18
CA LEU A 181 2.95 13.97 -12.25
C LEU A 181 3.25 12.97 -13.36
N ASP A 182 4.34 13.21 -14.10
CA ASP A 182 4.85 12.26 -15.08
C ASP A 182 5.35 10.99 -14.36
N PRO A 183 4.80 9.80 -14.67
CA PRO A 183 5.08 8.58 -13.90
C PRO A 183 6.53 8.12 -14.03
N ILE A 184 7.15 8.30 -15.20
CA ILE A 184 8.54 7.89 -15.45
C ILE A 184 9.50 8.80 -14.68
N HIS A 185 9.33 10.11 -14.80
CA HIS A 185 10.15 11.10 -14.11
C HIS A 185 10.01 10.97 -12.58
N CYS A 186 8.77 10.82 -12.10
CA CYS A 186 8.46 10.60 -10.70
C CYS A 186 9.16 9.35 -10.16
N THR A 187 9.00 8.22 -10.86
CA THR A 187 9.68 6.96 -10.49
C THR A 187 11.19 7.14 -10.49
N ALA A 188 11.77 7.71 -11.56
CA ALA A 188 13.22 7.88 -11.67
C ALA A 188 13.80 8.72 -10.53
N ARG A 189 13.04 9.72 -10.06
CA ARG A 189 13.46 10.65 -9.00
C ARG A 189 13.33 10.04 -7.61
N HIS A 190 12.30 9.25 -7.36
CA HIS A 190 11.90 8.86 -6.00
C HIS A 190 12.07 7.37 -5.68
N LEU A 191 12.39 6.52 -6.67
CA LEU A 191 12.53 5.08 -6.48
C LEU A 191 13.53 4.72 -5.37
N ALA A 192 14.67 5.41 -5.28
CA ALA A 192 15.68 5.14 -4.26
C ALA A 192 15.21 5.43 -2.81
N GLN A 193 14.14 6.21 -2.66
CA GLN A 193 13.52 6.53 -1.37
C GLN A 193 12.30 5.65 -1.08
N ALA A 194 11.79 4.94 -2.09
CA ALA A 194 10.61 4.10 -1.97
C ALA A 194 10.96 2.74 -1.35
N ASP A 195 10.20 2.36 -0.32
CA ASP A 195 10.27 1.03 0.27
C ASP A 195 9.36 0.03 -0.44
N HIS A 196 8.31 0.55 -1.07
CA HIS A 196 7.33 -0.22 -1.82
C HIS A 196 6.83 0.58 -3.01
N VAL A 197 6.46 -0.10 -4.10
CA VAL A 197 5.88 0.52 -5.29
C VAL A 197 4.53 -0.13 -5.55
N GLN A 198 3.51 0.68 -5.85
CA GLN A 198 2.20 0.20 -6.28
C GLN A 198 1.86 0.75 -7.66
N ILE A 199 1.13 -0.05 -8.45
CA ILE A 199 0.73 0.29 -9.81
C ILE A 199 -0.76 0.02 -10.05
N ALA A 200 -1.35 0.89 -10.87
CA ALA A 200 -2.63 0.70 -11.51
C ALA A 200 -2.66 1.51 -12.82
N GLY A 201 -3.57 1.16 -13.73
CA GLY A 201 -3.90 1.95 -14.90
C GLY A 201 -4.55 3.28 -14.53
N PHE A 202 -4.27 4.33 -15.30
CA PHE A 202 -4.91 5.64 -15.15
C PHE A 202 -5.35 6.19 -16.51
N PRO A 203 -6.53 6.80 -16.62
CA PRO A 203 -7.54 6.98 -15.56
C PRO A 203 -8.30 5.69 -15.23
N GLY A 204 -8.98 5.65 -14.07
CA GLY A 204 -9.92 4.58 -13.68
C GLY A 204 -9.41 3.58 -12.63
N ARG A 205 -8.10 3.52 -12.37
CA ARG A 205 -7.48 2.57 -11.43
C ARG A 205 -7.77 1.11 -11.80
N HIS A 206 -7.69 0.80 -13.09
CA HIS A 206 -7.88 -0.53 -13.67
C HIS A 206 -6.55 -1.25 -13.89
N GLU A 207 -6.55 -2.34 -14.65
CA GLU A 207 -5.35 -3.07 -15.02
C GLU A 207 -4.23 -2.12 -15.50
N PRO A 208 -2.96 -2.40 -15.18
CA PRO A 208 -1.81 -1.58 -15.59
C PRO A 208 -1.65 -1.30 -17.10
N ASP A 209 -2.32 -2.06 -17.96
CA ASP A 209 -2.34 -1.86 -19.41
C ASP A 209 -3.64 -1.20 -19.93
N VAL A 210 -4.50 -0.73 -19.03
CA VAL A 210 -5.72 0.03 -19.34
C VAL A 210 -5.51 1.51 -19.01
N GLY A 211 -5.88 2.38 -19.96
CA GLY A 211 -5.76 3.84 -19.81
C GLY A 211 -4.56 4.43 -20.56
N SER A 212 -4.12 5.60 -20.13
CA SER A 212 -3.09 6.41 -20.77
C SER A 212 -1.74 6.43 -20.03
N LEU A 213 -1.67 5.90 -18.81
CA LEU A 213 -0.42 5.85 -18.03
C LEU A 213 0.52 4.77 -18.59
N ASP A 214 1.77 5.15 -18.88
CA ASP A 214 2.80 4.23 -19.34
C ASP A 214 3.37 3.36 -18.20
N VAL A 215 2.57 2.42 -17.67
CA VAL A 215 3.06 1.50 -16.63
C VAL A 215 4.16 0.59 -17.17
N ARG A 216 4.16 0.27 -18.47
CA ARG A 216 5.21 -0.54 -19.08
C ARG A 216 6.57 0.16 -18.99
N GLY A 217 6.62 1.45 -19.30
CA GLY A 217 7.82 2.27 -19.13
C GLY A 217 8.27 2.34 -17.66
N VAL A 218 7.33 2.45 -16.71
CA VAL A 218 7.64 2.42 -15.26
C VAL A 218 8.29 1.09 -14.89
N LEU A 219 7.69 -0.04 -15.29
CA LEU A 219 8.23 -1.38 -15.01
C LEU A 219 9.61 -1.61 -15.66
N ALA A 220 9.80 -1.12 -16.89
CA ALA A 220 11.09 -1.16 -17.57
C ALA A 220 12.15 -0.35 -16.81
N LEU A 221 11.77 0.83 -16.28
CA LEU A 221 12.65 1.66 -15.45
C LEU A 221 13.01 0.98 -14.13
N LEU A 222 12.04 0.36 -13.43
CA LEU A 222 12.30 -0.42 -12.21
C LEU A 222 13.31 -1.53 -12.48
N SER A 223 13.16 -2.24 -13.60
CA SER A 223 14.09 -3.29 -14.01
C SER A 223 15.48 -2.73 -14.34
N ALA A 224 15.54 -1.60 -15.06
CA ALA A 224 16.81 -0.95 -15.41
C ALA A 224 17.57 -0.42 -14.19
N GLN A 225 16.85 0.03 -13.17
CA GLN A 225 17.43 0.46 -11.89
C GLN A 225 17.66 -0.69 -10.90
N SER A 226 17.46 -1.94 -11.32
CA SER A 226 17.64 -3.13 -10.47
C SER A 226 16.83 -3.08 -9.17
N TYR A 227 15.60 -2.57 -9.22
CA TYR A 227 14.68 -2.60 -8.08
C TYR A 227 14.41 -4.04 -7.65
N THR A 228 14.66 -4.35 -6.38
CA THR A 228 14.56 -5.72 -5.83
C THR A 228 13.31 -5.96 -4.98
N GLY A 229 12.55 -4.90 -4.70
CA GLY A 229 11.31 -4.96 -3.93
C GLY A 229 10.15 -5.56 -4.72
N TRP A 230 8.98 -5.57 -4.10
CA TRP A 230 7.74 -6.03 -4.71
C TRP A 230 6.97 -4.86 -5.30
N VAL A 231 6.24 -5.11 -6.39
CA VAL A 231 5.32 -4.18 -7.02
C VAL A 231 3.90 -4.62 -6.71
N GLY A 232 3.19 -3.84 -5.89
CA GLY A 232 1.80 -4.06 -5.52
C GLY A 232 0.85 -3.81 -6.70
N CYS A 233 0.03 -4.80 -7.02
CA CYS A 233 -1.00 -4.72 -8.06
C CYS A 233 -2.30 -4.19 -7.45
N GLU A 234 -2.36 -2.89 -7.16
CA GLU A 234 -3.48 -2.25 -6.45
C GLU A 234 -4.46 -1.57 -7.42
N TYR A 235 -5.25 -2.38 -8.11
CA TYR A 235 -6.24 -1.93 -9.08
C TYR A 235 -7.57 -2.68 -9.01
N HIS A 236 -8.61 -2.09 -9.60
CA HIS A 236 -9.95 -2.68 -9.77
C HIS A 236 -10.07 -3.34 -11.14
N PRO A 237 -10.17 -4.68 -11.21
CA PRO A 237 -10.32 -5.37 -12.50
C PRO A 237 -11.58 -4.91 -13.26
N VAL A 238 -11.49 -4.76 -14.59
CA VAL A 238 -12.61 -4.25 -15.40
C VAL A 238 -13.73 -5.26 -15.57
N ALA A 239 -13.38 -6.52 -15.87
CA ALA A 239 -14.34 -7.58 -16.20
C ALA A 239 -14.27 -8.78 -15.23
N GLY A 240 -13.34 -8.74 -14.28
CA GLY A 240 -13.03 -9.83 -13.38
C GLY A 240 -11.52 -10.03 -13.30
N THR A 241 -11.05 -10.44 -12.12
CA THR A 241 -9.61 -10.51 -11.83
C THR A 241 -8.82 -11.39 -12.81
N LEU A 242 -9.34 -12.58 -13.13
CA LEU A 242 -8.66 -13.52 -14.03
C LEU A 242 -8.62 -13.03 -15.47
N ASP A 243 -9.72 -12.44 -15.95
CA ASP A 243 -9.84 -11.93 -17.32
C ASP A 243 -8.90 -10.74 -17.56
N GLY A 244 -8.61 -9.96 -16.51
CA GLY A 244 -7.70 -8.82 -16.55
C GLY A 244 -6.21 -9.14 -16.36
N MET A 245 -5.81 -10.40 -16.18
CA MET A 245 -4.41 -10.73 -15.87
C MET A 245 -3.47 -10.78 -17.08
N GLY A 246 -3.96 -10.57 -18.31
CA GLY A 246 -3.16 -10.72 -19.53
C GLY A 246 -1.85 -9.92 -19.53
N TRP A 247 -1.85 -8.73 -18.92
CA TRP A 247 -0.68 -7.85 -18.84
C TRP A 247 0.52 -8.48 -18.11
N ILE A 248 0.27 -9.27 -17.06
CA ILE A 248 1.31 -9.80 -16.19
C ILE A 248 2.15 -10.89 -16.88
N ASN A 249 1.55 -11.58 -17.85
CA ASN A 249 2.20 -12.65 -18.61
C ASN A 249 3.42 -12.15 -19.40
N SER A 250 3.45 -10.84 -19.74
CA SER A 250 4.61 -10.23 -20.41
C SER A 250 5.82 -10.06 -19.50
N TYR A 251 5.64 -10.21 -18.18
CA TYR A 251 6.67 -9.99 -17.16
C TYR A 251 7.01 -11.25 -16.35
N ARG A 252 6.15 -12.27 -16.41
CA ARG A 252 6.43 -13.61 -15.89
C ARG A 252 7.31 -14.34 -16.90
N GLY A 253 8.61 -14.36 -16.61
CA GLY A 253 9.58 -15.10 -17.45
C GLY A 253 9.30 -16.60 -17.45
N HIS A 254 9.53 -17.23 -18.59
CA HIS A 254 9.57 -18.69 -18.78
C HIS A 254 10.65 -19.35 -17.91
#